data_AF-A0A1Y1RGI3-F1
#
_entry.id   AF-A0A1Y1RGI3-F1
#
_cell.length_a   1.000
_cell.length_b   1.000
_cell.length_c   1.000
_cell.angle_alpha   90.00
_cell.angle_beta   90.00
_cell.angle_gamma   90.00
#
_symmetry.space_group_name_H-M   'P 1'
#
loop_
_entity.id
_entity.type
_entity.pdbx_description
1 polymer ?
#
loop_
_entity_poly.entity_id
_entity_poly.type
_entity_poly.pdbx_seq_one_letter_code
_entity_poly.pdbx_strand_id
1 'polypeptide(L)'
;MKLRIVQFMMIISLVLSQLAPAFAEKIEHKDMKGNDGKADHWIFSEGGKKVAVYDDNNNDEKPDSFEYYDNDGLYLHIKDTNYDGQNDQ
;
A
#
# COMPACT_ATOMS: atom_id res chain seq x y z
N MET A 1 -23.47 0.68 2.82
CA MET A 1 -22.62 1.71 2.18
C MET A 1 -21.39 0.99 1.67
N LYS A 2 -21.25 0.77 0.36
CA LYS A 2 -20.06 0.08 -0.19
C LYS A 2 -18.91 1.08 -0.21
N LEU A 3 -17.97 0.97 0.73
CA LEU A 3 -16.75 1.77 0.68
C LEU A 3 -15.90 1.29 -0.50
N ARG A 4 -15.47 2.24 -1.33
CA ARG A 4 -14.56 1.99 -2.47
C ARG A 4 -13.14 1.88 -1.93
N ILE A 5 -12.30 1.03 -2.52
CA ILE A 5 -10.89 0.81 -2.12
C ILE A 5 -10.16 2.12 -1.91
N VAL A 6 -10.28 3.05 -2.87
CA VAL A 6 -9.66 4.38 -2.82
C VAL A 6 -9.99 5.13 -1.53
N GLN A 7 -11.21 4.98 -1.04
CA GLN A 7 -11.71 5.68 0.14
C GLN A 7 -11.22 5.01 1.44
N PHE A 8 -11.10 3.68 1.45
CA PHE A 8 -10.50 2.95 2.56
C PHE A 8 -8.99 3.26 2.67
N MET A 9 -8.33 3.39 1.53
CA MET A 9 -6.90 3.67 1.44
C MET A 9 -6.54 5.11 1.79
N MET A 10 -7.37 6.10 1.44
CA MET A 10 -7.19 7.47 1.94
C MET A 10 -7.22 7.50 3.47
N ILE A 11 -8.14 6.74 4.08
CA ILE A 11 -8.26 6.67 5.55
C ILE A 11 -7.04 5.96 6.13
N ILE A 12 -6.61 4.84 5.55
CA ILE A 12 -5.43 4.10 6.00
C ILE A 12 -4.15 4.92 5.85
N SER A 13 -3.95 5.60 4.72
CA SER A 13 -2.80 6.50 4.50
C SER A 13 -2.79 7.64 5.52
N LEU A 14 -3.95 8.24 5.81
CA LEU A 14 -4.07 9.29 6.81
C LEU A 14 -3.79 8.75 8.23
N VAL A 15 -4.23 7.54 8.56
CA VAL A 15 -3.95 6.90 9.86
C VAL A 15 -2.48 6.49 9.98
N LEU A 16 -1.88 5.91 8.93
CA LEU A 16 -0.45 5.61 8.83
C LEU A 16 0.41 6.88 8.96
N SER A 17 -0.05 8.02 8.44
CA SER A 17 0.66 9.29 8.59
C SER A 17 0.76 9.76 10.05
N GLN A 18 -0.19 9.37 10.90
CA GLN A 18 -0.22 9.68 12.33
C GLN A 18 0.49 8.62 13.17
N LEU A 19 0.44 7.36 12.70
CA LEU A 19 1.14 6.21 13.27
C LEU A 19 2.56 6.06 12.76
N ALA A 20 3.05 6.97 11.92
CA ALA A 20 4.46 7.11 11.64
C ALA A 20 5.04 7.92 12.82
N PRO A 21 5.57 7.29 13.89
CA PRO A 21 6.59 7.98 14.66
C PRO A 21 7.72 8.33 13.67
N ALA A 22 8.62 9.22 14.05
CA ALA A 22 9.77 9.63 13.26
C ALA A 22 10.81 8.48 12.96
N PHE A 23 10.33 7.25 12.79
CA PHE A 23 11.03 5.97 12.76
C PHE A 23 10.65 5.07 11.56
N ALA A 24 9.93 5.58 10.54
CA ALA A 24 9.87 4.93 9.23
C ALA A 24 11.26 5.02 8.58
N GLU A 25 12.13 4.08 8.92
CA GLU A 25 13.57 4.11 8.63
C GLU A 25 13.85 3.81 7.15
N LYS A 26 12.93 3.12 6.46
CA LYS A 26 13.13 2.74 5.06
C LYS A 26 11.83 2.68 4.29
N ILE A 27 11.77 3.49 3.23
CA ILE A 27 10.80 3.34 2.15
C ILE A 27 11.58 2.84 0.94
N GLU A 28 11.31 1.61 0.52
CA GLU A 28 11.86 1.10 -0.75
C GLU A 28 10.88 1.42 -1.86
N HIS A 29 11.38 2.06 -2.92
CA HIS A 29 10.62 2.38 -4.12
C HIS A 29 11.23 1.56 -5.25
N LYS A 30 10.43 0.76 -5.94
CA LYS A 30 10.89 0.01 -7.10
C LYS A 30 9.97 0.27 -8.28
N ASP A 31 10.57 0.41 -9.45
CA ASP A 31 9.91 0.31 -10.76
C ASP A 31 10.13 -1.14 -11.22
N MET A 32 9.09 -1.96 -11.06
CA MET A 32 9.07 -3.36 -11.45
C MET A 32 8.48 -3.53 -12.87
N LYS A 33 7.69 -2.57 -13.37
CA LYS A 33 7.02 -2.63 -14.66
C LYS A 33 7.04 -1.32 -15.44
N GLY A 34 7.36 -1.46 -16.72
CA GLY A 34 7.24 -0.41 -17.72
C GLY A 34 8.52 0.39 -17.90
N ASN A 35 9.40 0.44 -16.89
CA ASN A 35 10.66 1.19 -16.94
C ASN A 35 10.39 2.65 -17.35
N ASP A 36 9.23 3.16 -16.95
CA ASP A 36 8.72 4.51 -17.24
C ASP A 36 9.23 5.52 -16.20
N GLY A 37 9.96 5.05 -15.19
CA GLY A 37 10.54 5.85 -14.13
C GLY A 37 9.58 6.16 -12.99
N LYS A 38 8.36 5.61 -13.00
CA LYS A 38 7.45 5.66 -11.87
C LYS A 38 7.66 4.41 -11.01
N ALA A 39 7.78 4.60 -9.70
CA ALA A 39 7.73 3.47 -8.79
C ALA A 39 6.31 2.88 -8.84
N ASP A 40 6.20 1.58 -8.98
CA ASP A 40 4.96 0.80 -8.95
C ASP A 40 4.86 -0.04 -7.66
N HIS A 41 5.92 -0.07 -6.86
CA HIS A 41 6.01 -0.85 -5.64
C HIS A 41 6.66 -0.05 -4.51
N TRP A 42 6.00 -0.02 -3.35
CA TRP A 42 6.51 0.62 -2.15
C TRP A 42 6.48 -0.32 -0.96
N ILE A 43 7.59 -0.41 -0.23
CA ILE A 43 7.67 -1.13 1.03
C ILE A 43 8.02 -0.14 2.14
N PHE A 44 7.16 -0.07 3.14
CA PHE A 44 7.40 0.67 4.37
C PHE A 44 7.93 -0.29 5.42
N SER A 45 9.06 0.07 6.04
CA SER A 45 9.64 -0.70 7.14
C SER A 45 9.98 0.15 8.35
N GLU A 46 9.77 -0.42 9.53
CA GLU A 46 10.14 0.16 10.83
C GLU A 46 10.99 -0.86 11.61
N GLY A 47 12.17 -0.45 12.08
CA GLY A 47 13.09 -1.33 12.81
C GLY A 47 13.48 -2.61 12.05
N GLY A 48 13.55 -2.53 10.72
CA GLY A 48 13.84 -3.66 9.83
C GLY A 48 12.68 -4.63 9.58
N LYS A 49 11.47 -4.33 10.07
CA LYS A 49 10.25 -5.11 9.82
C LYS A 49 9.36 -4.38 8.83
N LYS A 50 8.77 -5.12 7.88
CA LYS A 50 7.76 -4.58 6.97
C LYS A 50 6.51 -4.21 7.76
N VAL A 51 6.04 -2.97 7.58
CA VAL A 51 4.80 -2.46 8.19
C VAL A 51 3.71 -2.26 7.15
N ALA A 52 4.07 -1.94 5.90
CA ALA A 52 3.12 -1.87 4.81
C ALA A 52 3.77 -2.14 3.46
N VAL A 53 2.98 -2.63 2.51
CA VAL A 53 3.34 -2.80 1.10
C VAL A 53 2.24 -2.21 0.24
N TYR A 54 2.62 -1.53 -0.84
CA TYR A 54 1.73 -0.95 -1.83
C TYR A 54 2.21 -1.37 -3.22
N ASP A 55 1.27 -1.77 -4.08
CA ASP A 55 1.52 -2.06 -5.50
C ASP A 55 0.51 -1.32 -6.39
N ASP A 56 1.00 -0.67 -7.45
CA ASP A 56 0.23 -0.11 -8.57
C ASP A 56 0.75 -0.75 -9.87
N ASN A 57 0.09 -1.80 -10.35
CA ASN A 57 0.54 -2.59 -11.50
C ASN A 57 0.08 -2.05 -12.85
N ASN A 58 -0.81 -1.06 -12.87
CA ASN A 58 -1.38 -0.50 -14.10
C ASN A 58 -0.93 0.97 -14.36
N ASN A 59 -0.10 1.52 -13.47
CA ASN A 59 0.47 2.86 -13.49
C ASN A 59 -0.60 3.97 -13.54
N ASP A 60 -1.78 3.71 -12.98
CA ASP A 60 -2.86 4.68 -12.89
C ASP A 60 -2.81 5.56 -11.64
N GLU A 61 -1.72 5.45 -10.87
CA GLU A 61 -1.45 6.14 -9.61
C GLU A 61 -2.44 5.73 -8.51
N LYS A 62 -3.17 4.63 -8.70
CA LYS A 62 -3.98 3.98 -7.69
C LYS A 62 -3.37 2.61 -7.40
N PRO A 63 -3.29 2.24 -6.12
CA PRO A 63 -2.83 0.91 -5.78
C PRO A 63 -3.88 -0.14 -6.15
N ASP A 64 -3.40 -1.19 -6.80
CA ASP A 64 -4.15 -2.42 -7.03
C ASP A 64 -4.05 -3.36 -5.83
N SER A 65 -3.02 -3.16 -4.99
CA SER A 65 -2.73 -4.04 -3.87
C SER A 65 -2.16 -3.26 -2.69
N PHE A 66 -2.61 -3.65 -1.50
CA PHE A 66 -2.10 -3.10 -0.25
C PHE A 66 -2.10 -4.13 0.86
N GLU A 67 -0.99 -4.18 1.57
CA GLU A 67 -0.79 -5.01 2.74
C GLU A 67 -0.38 -4.13 3.91
N TYR A 68 -0.99 -4.36 5.07
CA TYR A 68 -0.56 -3.76 6.33
C TYR A 68 -0.26 -4.86 7.34
N TYR A 69 0.86 -4.68 8.01
CA TYR A 69 1.40 -5.61 8.98
C TYR A 69 1.40 -4.97 10.36
N ASP A 70 0.84 -5.67 11.34
CA ASP A 70 0.93 -5.30 12.75
C ASP A 70 1.95 -6.19 13.49
N ASN A 71 1.94 -6.15 14.83
CA ASN A 71 2.86 -6.93 15.64
C ASN A 71 2.65 -8.45 15.52
N ASP A 72 1.46 -8.90 15.11
CA ASP A 72 1.07 -10.31 15.01
C ASP A 72 1.20 -10.86 13.58
N GLY A 73 1.38 -9.99 12.58
CA GLY A 73 1.65 -10.37 11.19
C GLY A 73 0.83 -9.55 10.20
N LEU A 74 0.39 -10.18 9.10
CA LEU A 74 -0.47 -9.54 8.11
C LEU A 74 -1.84 -9.24 8.73
N TYR A 75 -2.14 -7.96 8.94
CA TYR A 75 -3.39 -7.50 9.55
C TYR A 75 -4.47 -7.24 8.50
N LEU A 76 -4.06 -6.66 7.36
CA LEU A 76 -4.97 -6.29 6.28
C LEU A 76 -4.31 -6.59 4.94
N HIS A 77 -5.09 -7.19 4.04
CA HIS A 77 -4.74 -7.34 2.64
C HIS A 77 -5.93 -6.91 1.79
N ILE A 78 -5.67 -6.02 0.85
CA ILE A 78 -6.63 -5.52 -0.12
C ILE A 78 -6.06 -5.77 -1.51
N LYS A 79 -6.90 -6.25 -2.41
CA LYS A 79 -6.53 -6.53 -3.79
C LYS A 79 -7.66 -6.18 -4.74
N ASP A 80 -7.33 -5.46 -5.80
CA ASP A 80 -8.18 -5.09 -6.91
C ASP A 80 -7.52 -5.55 -8.22
N THR A 81 -7.84 -6.75 -8.65
CA THR A 81 -7.26 -7.37 -9.87
C THR A 81 -7.98 -6.96 -11.15
N ASN A 82 -9.18 -6.39 -11.03
CA ASN A 82 -10.00 -5.99 -12.17
C ASN A 82 -10.05 -4.46 -12.36
N TYR A 83 -9.43 -3.70 -11.45
CA TYR A 83 -9.28 -2.26 -11.45
C TYR A 83 -10.62 -1.50 -11.36
N ASP A 84 -11.63 -2.09 -10.69
CA ASP A 84 -12.96 -1.49 -10.53
C ASP A 84 -13.08 -0.63 -9.26
N GLY A 85 -12.03 -0.58 -8.45
CA GLY A 85 -11.96 0.14 -7.17
C GLY A 85 -12.71 -0.56 -6.04
N GLN A 86 -12.99 -1.86 -6.16
CA GLN A 86 -13.56 -2.72 -5.12
C GLN A 86 -12.59 -3.83 -4.75
N ASN A 87 -12.64 -4.24 -3.48
CA ASN A 87 -11.84 -5.37 -3.02
C ASN A 87 -12.40 -6.65 -3.63
N ASP A 88 -11.52 -7.40 -4.29
CA ASP A 88 -11.81 -8.73 -4.79
C ASP A 88 -11.81 -9.78 -3.67
N GLN A 89 -11.28 -9.45 -2.49
CA GLN A 89 -11.21 -10.32 -1.31
C GLN A 89 -12.21 -10.02 -0.19
#